data_AF-A0A924ESZ0-F1
#
_entry.id   AF-A0A924ESZ0-F1
#
_cell.length_a   1.000
_cell.length_b   1.000
_cell.length_c   1.000
_cell.angle_alpha   90.00
_cell.angle_beta   90.00
_cell.angle_gamma   90.00
#
_symmetry.space_group_name_H-M   'P 1'
#
loop_
_entity.id
_entity.type
_entity.pdbx_description
1 polymer ?
#
loop_
_entity_poly.entity_id
_entity_poly.type
_entity_poly.pdbx_seq_one_letter_code
_entity_poly.pdbx_strand_id
1 'polypeptide(L)'
;MPEATAIVRQAAKDCDFNLIERETPFEFGEDFGLFTEHYKGAMFGLGSGKNQPSLHNPDYDWPDEITETGSKIFYKISEIIDAQ
;
A
#
# COMPACT_ATOMS: atom_id res chain seq x y z
N MET A 1 6.84 -10.21 -3.60
CA MET A 1 7.46 -10.76 -4.84
C MET A 1 7.81 -9.63 -5.79
N PRO A 2 8.94 -9.67 -6.50
CA PRO A 2 9.43 -8.53 -7.28
C PRO A 2 8.43 -7.98 -8.31
N GLU A 3 7.70 -8.85 -8.99
CA GLU A 3 6.73 -8.47 -10.04
C GLU A 3 5.50 -7.73 -9.48
N ALA A 4 4.82 -8.29 -8.48
CA ALA A 4 3.64 -7.65 -7.88
C ALA A 4 3.99 -6.29 -7.25
N THR A 5 5.16 -6.19 -6.59
CA THR A 5 5.64 -4.92 -6.05
C THR A 5 5.99 -3.92 -7.17
N ALA A 6 6.48 -4.38 -8.33
CA ALA A 6 6.73 -3.49 -9.47
C ALA A 6 5.44 -2.88 -10.03
N ILE A 7 4.32 -3.61 -10.05
CA ILE A 7 3.01 -3.08 -10.45
C ILE A 7 2.57 -1.97 -9.50
N VAL A 8 2.68 -2.18 -8.17
CA VAL A 8 2.36 -1.16 -7.17
C VAL A 8 3.21 0.10 -7.37
N ARG A 9 4.52 -0.06 -7.63
CA ARG A 9 5.41 1.08 -7.91
C ARG A 9 5.04 1.83 -9.17
N GLN A 10 4.65 1.11 -10.23
CA GLN A 10 4.22 1.73 -11.48
C GLN A 10 2.92 2.50 -11.26
N ALA A 11 1.94 1.91 -10.58
CA ALA A 11 0.68 2.57 -10.26
C ALA A 11 0.89 3.85 -9.44
N ALA A 12 1.77 3.81 -8.45
CA ALA A 12 2.09 4.99 -7.63
C ALA A 12 2.71 6.11 -8.47
N LYS A 13 3.59 5.78 -9.42
CA LYS A 13 4.17 6.75 -10.35
C LYS A 13 3.13 7.32 -11.31
N ASP A 14 2.26 6.48 -11.88
CA ASP A 14 1.22 6.91 -12.82
C ASP A 14 0.17 7.83 -12.15
N CYS A 15 -0.03 7.66 -10.83
CA CYS A 15 -0.88 8.53 -10.01
C CYS A 15 -0.15 9.77 -9.46
N ASP A 16 1.13 9.97 -9.77
CA ASP A 16 1.98 11.05 -9.22
C ASP A 16 2.02 11.07 -7.68
N PHE A 17 2.03 9.88 -7.06
CA PHE A 17 2.10 9.74 -5.61
C PHE A 17 3.54 9.72 -5.10
N ASN A 18 3.75 10.33 -3.93
CA ASN A 18 5.03 10.25 -3.22
C ASN A 18 5.26 8.83 -2.69
N LEU A 19 6.11 8.07 -3.37
CA LEU A 19 6.47 6.71 -3.01
C LEU A 19 7.64 6.70 -2.02
N ILE A 20 7.44 6.08 -0.85
CA ILE A 20 8.48 5.86 0.15
C ILE A 20 8.82 4.36 0.19
N GLU A 21 10.03 4.02 -0.23
CA GLU A 21 10.57 2.67 -0.04
C GLU A 21 11.13 2.55 1.38
N ARG A 22 10.75 1.49 2.08
CA ARG A 22 11.33 1.19 3.40
C ARG A 22 12.61 0.39 3.22
N GLU A 23 13.65 0.78 3.95
CA GLU A 23 14.90 0.01 4.02
C GLU A 23 14.74 -1.30 4.81
N THR A 24 13.82 -1.33 5.77
CA THR A 24 13.52 -2.48 6.61
C THR A 24 12.05 -2.91 6.51
N PRO A 25 11.77 -4.22 6.63
CA PRO A 25 10.40 -4.73 6.73
C PRO A 25 9.61 -4.09 7.87
N PHE A 26 8.28 -4.16 7.78
CA PHE A 26 7.43 -3.84 8.92
C PHE A 26 7.62 -4.87 10.03
N GLU A 27 7.59 -4.42 11.30
CA GLU A 27 7.78 -5.29 12.47
C GLU A 27 6.49 -6.00 12.90
N PHE A 28 5.34 -5.53 12.43
CA PHE A 28 4.06 -6.18 12.71
C PHE A 28 3.90 -7.43 11.85
N GLY A 29 3.37 -8.49 12.45
CA GLY A 29 2.93 -9.67 11.72
C GLY A 29 1.59 -9.40 11.06
N GLU A 30 1.48 -9.71 9.77
CA GLU A 30 0.22 -9.59 9.01
C GLU A 30 -0.12 -10.95 8.38
N ASP A 31 -1.36 -11.39 8.55
CA ASP A 31 -1.86 -12.67 8.03
C ASP A 31 -1.90 -12.73 6.49
N PHE A 32 -1.85 -11.57 5.83
CA PHE A 32 -1.74 -11.45 4.37
C PHE A 32 -0.56 -12.24 3.79
N GLY A 33 0.50 -12.43 4.58
CA GLY A 33 1.67 -13.25 4.21
C GLY A 33 1.28 -14.67 3.76
N LEU A 34 0.25 -15.27 4.37
CA LEU A 34 -0.24 -16.60 4.03
C LEU A 34 -0.75 -16.69 2.58
N PHE A 35 -1.39 -15.64 2.05
CA PHE A 35 -1.79 -15.62 0.65
C PHE A 35 -0.58 -15.57 -0.29
N THR A 36 0.48 -14.86 0.12
CA THR A 36 1.69 -14.71 -0.69
C THR A 36 2.57 -15.97 -0.75
N GLU A 37 2.25 -16.99 0.03
CA GLU A 37 2.83 -18.34 -0.11
C GLU A 37 2.30 -19.05 -1.37
N HIS A 38 1.09 -18.72 -1.81
CA HIS A 38 0.41 -19.39 -2.92
C HIS A 38 0.20 -18.48 -4.14
N TYR A 39 0.17 -17.16 -3.96
CA TYR A 39 -0.16 -16.20 -5.01
C TYR A 39 0.87 -15.08 -5.06
N LYS A 40 1.07 -14.53 -6.27
CA LYS A 40 1.86 -13.30 -6.42
C LYS A 40 1.13 -12.15 -5.75
N GLY A 41 1.70 -11.64 -4.66
CA GLY A 41 1.12 -10.53 -3.91
C GLY A 41 2.15 -9.48 -3.51
N ALA A 42 1.62 -8.29 -3.21
CA ALA A 42 2.34 -7.18 -2.63
C ALA A 42 1.44 -6.48 -1.60
N MET A 43 2.06 -6.05 -0.51
CA MET A 43 1.43 -5.21 0.51
C MET A 43 2.16 -3.88 0.54
N PHE A 44 1.40 -2.79 0.69
CA PHE A 44 1.93 -1.44 0.78
C PHE A 44 1.09 -0.64 1.78
N GLY A 45 1.68 0.42 2.35
CA GLY A 45 0.99 1.29 3.30
C GLY A 45 0.50 2.57 2.64
N LEU A 46 -0.55 3.17 3.22
CA LEU A 46 -0.97 4.54 2.94
C LEU A 46 -0.43 5.45 4.03
N GLY A 47 0.15 6.58 3.64
CA GLY A 47 0.71 7.53 4.60
C GLY A 47 -0.38 8.34 5.29
N SER A 48 -0.70 8.03 6.55
CA SER A 48 -1.68 8.75 7.37
C SER A 48 -1.16 10.07 7.98
N GLY A 49 -0.01 10.56 7.52
CA GLY A 49 0.65 11.76 8.06
C GLY A 49 1.63 11.48 9.21
N LYS A 50 2.51 12.43 9.49
CA LYS A 50 3.61 12.29 10.48
C LYS A 50 3.17 12.50 11.93
N ASN A 51 2.05 13.18 12.13
CA ASN A 51 1.53 13.53 13.46
C ASN A 51 0.39 12.61 13.90
N GLN A 52 0.12 11.54 13.16
CA GLN A 52 -0.93 10.59 13.47
C GLN A 52 -0.44 9.59 14.52
N PRO A 53 -1.24 9.22 15.54
CA PRO A 53 -0.91 8.14 16.44
C PRO A 53 -0.68 6.81 15.69
N SER A 54 0.02 5.88 16.33
CA SER A 54 0.18 4.53 15.79
C SER A 54 -1.17 3.82 15.64
N LEU A 55 -1.26 2.92 14.67
CA LEU A 55 -2.40 2.00 14.54
C LEU A 55 -2.61 1.26 15.87
N HIS A 56 -3.86 1.15 16.33
CA HIS A 56 -4.32 0.66 17.66
C HIS A 56 -4.23 1.64 18.84
N ASN A 57 -3.73 2.86 18.66
CA ASN A 57 -3.87 3.89 19.68
C ASN A 57 -5.37 4.30 19.78
N PRO A 58 -5.97 4.43 20.98
CA PRO A 58 -7.36 4.87 21.14
C PRO A 58 -7.64 6.28 20.57
N ASP A 59 -6.61 7.12 20.47
CA ASP A 59 -6.69 8.46 19.91
C ASP A 59 -6.47 8.47 18.38
N TYR A 60 -6.25 7.31 17.76
CA TYR A 60 -6.15 7.23 16.30
C TYR A 60 -7.51 7.52 15.66
N ASP A 61 -7.54 8.56 14.84
CA ASP A 61 -8.69 8.91 14.01
C ASP A 61 -8.32 8.77 12.53
N TRP A 62 -9.18 8.16 11.72
CA TRP A 62 -8.87 7.91 10.32
C TRP A 62 -8.80 9.25 9.55
N PRO A 63 -7.70 9.53 8.83
CA PRO A 63 -7.60 10.77 8.05
C PRO A 63 -8.33 10.62 6.71
N ASP A 64 -9.56 11.12 6.61
CA ASP A 64 -10.43 10.94 5.44
C ASP A 64 -9.74 11.22 4.08
N GLU A 65 -8.79 12.16 4.02
CA GLU A 65 -8.02 12.48 2.82
C GLU A 65 -7.23 11.31 2.23
N ILE A 66 -6.84 10.30 3.04
CA ILE A 66 -6.11 9.14 2.53
C ILE A 66 -7.02 8.16 1.79
N THR A 67 -8.33 8.27 1.95
CA THR A 67 -9.33 7.43 1.27
C THR A 67 -9.22 7.58 -0.24
N GLU A 68 -9.14 8.82 -0.74
CA GLU A 68 -9.01 9.09 -2.18
C GLU A 68 -7.69 8.53 -2.73
N THR A 69 -6.59 8.68 -1.97
CA THR A 69 -5.28 8.12 -2.34
C THR A 69 -5.35 6.60 -2.43
N GLY A 70 -5.94 5.95 -1.43
CA GLY A 70 -6.16 4.50 -1.39
C GLY A 70 -7.02 4.00 -2.56
N SER A 71 -8.15 4.64 -2.83
CA SER A 71 -9.02 4.25 -3.95
C SER A 71 -8.30 4.39 -5.30
N LYS A 72 -7.59 5.51 -5.53
CA LYS A 72 -6.88 5.76 -6.79
C LYS A 72 -5.77 4.74 -7.06
N ILE A 73 -4.96 4.39 -6.05
CA ILE A 73 -3.88 3.42 -6.24
C ILE A 73 -4.42 2.04 -6.57
N PHE A 74 -5.47 1.58 -5.86
CA PHE A 74 -6.09 0.27 -6.15
C PHE A 74 -6.74 0.24 -7.54
N TYR A 75 -7.42 1.31 -7.94
CA TYR A 75 -7.99 1.42 -9.29
C TYR A 75 -6.90 1.35 -10.36
N LYS A 76 -5.81 2.12 -10.20
CA LYS A 76 -4.69 2.11 -11.14
C LYS A 76 -3.99 0.75 -11.22
N ILE A 77 -3.83 0.06 -10.08
CA ILE A 77 -3.29 -1.31 -10.05
C ILE A 77 -4.18 -2.25 -10.88
N SER A 78 -5.51 -2.16 -10.74
CA SER A 78 -6.44 -2.96 -11.54
C SER A 78 -6.27 -2.68 -13.03
N GLU A 79 -6.23 -1.42 -13.45
CA GLU A 79 -6.04 -1.04 -14.87
C GLU A 79 -4.73 -1.60 -15.45
N ILE A 80 -3.64 -1.57 -14.69
CA ILE A 80 -2.34 -2.10 -15.13
C ILE A 80 -2.36 -3.63 -15.24
N ILE A 81 -3.10 -4.32 -14.37
CA ILE A 81 -3.26 -5.78 -14.42
C ILE A 81 -4.14 -6.18 -15.60
N ASP A 82 -5.27 -5.49 -15.81
CA ASP A 82 -6.21 -5.80 -16.90
C ASP A 82 -5.62 -5.54 -18.30
N ALA A 83 -4.60 -4.68 -18.39
CA ALA A 83 -3.90 -4.38 -19.63
C ALA A 83 -2.81 -5.41 -20.02
N GLN A 84 -2.55 -6.43 -19.21
CA GLN A 84 -1.56 -7.49 -19.46
C GLN A 84 -2.18 -8.71 -20.14
#